data_AF-A0A434I2P5-F1
#
_entry.id   AF-A0A434I2P5-F1
#
_cell.length_a   1.000
_cell.length_b   1.000
_cell.length_c   1.000
_cell.angle_alpha   90.00
_cell.angle_beta   90.00
_cell.angle_gamma   90.00
#
_symmetry.space_group_name_H-M   'P 1'
#
loop_
_entity.id
_entity.type
_entity.pdbx_description
1 polymer ?
#
loop_
_entity_poly.entity_id
_entity_poly.type
_entity_poly.pdbx_seq_one_letter_code
_entity_poly.pdbx_strand_id
1 'polypeptide(L)' 'MTDPVTALREMLGPKGWLSGSDARPYQRDWLDRLGVAALGVARPADTSEVASVVKT' A
#
# COMPACT_ATOMS: atom_id res chain seq x y z
N MET A 1 5.64 -11.43 -16.32
CA MET A 1 5.83 -10.83 -14.98
C MET A 1 4.47 -10.29 -14.57
N THR A 2 3.92 -10.72 -13.43
CA THR A 2 2.64 -10.21 -12.92
C THR A 2 2.82 -8.74 -12.52
N ASP A 3 1.80 -7.93 -12.76
CA ASP A 3 1.77 -6.55 -12.29
C ASP A 3 1.95 -6.50 -10.75
N PRO A 4 2.87 -5.67 -10.22
CA PRO A 4 3.20 -5.67 -8.80
C PRO A 4 2.01 -5.28 -7.91
N VAL A 5 1.09 -4.42 -8.40
CA VAL A 5 -0.12 -4.07 -7.64
C VAL A 5 -1.03 -5.27 -7.48
N THR A 6 -1.19 -6.05 -8.54
CA THR A 6 -1.98 -7.29 -8.50
C THR A 6 -1.40 -8.28 -7.49
N ALA A 7 -0.09 -8.49 -7.51
CA ALA A 7 0.59 -9.36 -6.55
C ALA A 7 0.43 -8.89 -5.09
N LEU A 8 0.56 -7.58 -4.83
CA LEU A 8 0.39 -7.00 -3.50
C LEU A 8 -1.06 -7.12 -2.99
N ARG A 9 -2.05 -6.98 -3.87
CA ARG A 9 -3.48 -7.16 -3.52
C ARG A 9 -3.83 -8.59 -3.18
N GLU A 10 -3.28 -9.56 -3.91
CA GLU A 10 -3.48 -10.98 -3.64
C GLU A 10 -2.82 -11.39 -2.32
N MET A 11 -1.60 -10.92 -2.06
CA MET A 11 -0.86 -11.21 -0.83
C MET A 11 -1.54 -10.66 0.42
N LEU A 12 -1.93 -9.37 0.40
CA LEU A 12 -2.42 -8.66 1.59
C LEU A 12 -3.95 -8.79 1.78
N GLY A 13 -4.63 -9.37 0.79
CA GLY A 13 -6.08 -9.53 0.78
C GLY A 13 -6.85 -8.20 0.70
N PRO A 14 -8.20 -8.26 0.75
CA PRO A 14 -9.06 -7.12 0.43
C PRO A 14 -8.91 -5.90 1.34
N LYS A 15 -8.50 -6.09 2.61
CA LYS A 15 -8.33 -5.00 3.59
C LYS A 15 -6.87 -4.54 3.70
N GLY A 16 -5.93 -5.31 3.16
CA GLY A 16 -4.50 -5.07 3.28
C GLY A 16 -3.92 -4.20 2.17
N TRP A 17 -4.68 -3.83 1.14
CA TRP A 17 -4.25 -2.89 0.11
C TRP A 17 -5.29 -1.80 -0.15
N LEU A 18 -4.94 -0.54 0.14
CA LEU A 18 -5.76 0.62 -0.19
C LEU A 18 -5.34 1.22 -1.53
N SER A 19 -6.30 1.65 -2.32
CA SER A 19 -6.06 2.27 -3.63
C SER A 19 -7.02 3.44 -3.87
N GLY A 20 -6.69 4.31 -4.83
CA GLY A 20 -7.55 5.43 -5.22
C GLY A 20 -7.85 6.37 -4.04
N SER A 21 -9.14 6.64 -3.81
CA SER A 21 -9.59 7.53 -2.73
C SER A 21 -9.20 7.05 -1.34
N ASP A 22 -9.12 5.74 -1.14
CA ASP A 22 -8.84 5.15 0.19
C ASP A 22 -7.38 5.35 0.60
N ALA A 23 -6.49 5.53 -0.38
CA ALA A 23 -5.08 5.86 -0.15
C ALA A 23 -4.85 7.37 0.07
N ARG A 24 -5.82 8.23 -0.27
CA ARG A 24 -5.68 9.70 -0.20
C ARG A 24 -5.24 10.23 1.17
N PRO A 25 -5.74 9.72 2.31
CA PRO A 25 -5.31 10.20 3.63
C PRO A 25 -3.82 9.99 3.92
N TYR A 26 -3.15 9.07 3.22
CA TYR A 26 -1.74 8.73 3.43
C TYR A 26 -0.79 9.51 2.51
N GLN A 27 -1.32 10.38 1.63
CA GLN A 27 -0.51 11.12 0.67
C GLN A 27 0.29 12.26 1.30
N ARG A 28 -0.17 12.76 2.44
CA ARG A 28 0.36 13.97 3.09
C ARG A 28 0.70 13.66 4.53
N ASP A 29 1.84 14.18 4.98
CA ASP A 29 2.21 14.18 6.39
C ASP A 29 1.57 15.36 7.13
N TRP A 30 1.85 15.46 8.43
CA TRP A 30 1.25 16.47 9.28
C TRP A 30 1.58 17.92 8.88
N LEU A 31 2.67 18.15 8.12
CA LEU A 31 3.13 19.50 7.77
C LEU A 31 2.32 20.02 6.58
N ASP A 32 1.67 19.12 5.85
CA ASP A 32 0.82 19.40 4.69
C ASP A 32 1.53 20.18 3.58
N ARG A 33 2.87 20.04 3.49
CA ARG A 33 3.68 20.79 2.51
C ARG A 33 3.87 20.03 1.20
N LEU A 34 4.09 18.72 1.28
CA LEU A 34 4.35 17.86 0.13
C LEU A 34 3.36 16.70 0.16
N GLY A 35 2.73 16.44 -0.99
CA GLY A 35 1.84 15.31 -1.15
C GLY A 35 1.87 14.76 -2.57
N VAL A 36 2.16 13.48 -2.70
CA VAL A 36 2.22 12.76 -3.98
C VAL A 36 1.28 11.56 -3.89
N ALA A 37 0.53 11.32 -4.96
CA ALA A 37 -0.32 10.15 -5.06
C ALA A 37 0.54 8.88 -5.08
N ALA A 38 0.36 8.02 -4.09
CA ALA A 38 0.94 6.69 -4.08
C ALA A 38 0.21 5.75 -5.04
N LEU A 39 0.90 4.72 -5.51
CA LEU A 39 0.30 3.60 -6.25
C LEU A 39 -0.78 2.88 -5.42
N GLY A 40 -0.54 2.79 -4.11
CA GLY A 40 -1.45 2.28 -3.09
C GLY A 40 -0.77 2.25 -1.72
N VAL A 41 -1.51 1.81 -0.70
CA VAL A 41 -1.02 1.72 0.69
C VAL A 41 -1.19 0.30 1.19
N ALA A 42 -0.06 -0.33 1.54
CA ALA A 42 -0.06 -1.64 2.19
C ALA A 42 -0.43 -1.52 3.67
N ARG A 43 -1.28 -2.42 4.14
CA ARG A 43 -1.72 -2.56 5.54
C ARG A 43 -1.51 -4.00 6.02
N PRO A 44 -0.25 -4.43 6.17
CA PRO A 44 0.06 -5.78 6.63
C PRO A 44 -0.45 -5.99 8.06
N ALA A 45 -0.94 -7.20 8.33
CA ALA A 45 -1.45 -7.62 9.63
C ALA A 45 -0.33 -8.07 10.59
N ASP A 46 0.80 -8.50 10.04
CA ASP A 46 1.95 -8.98 10.83
C ASP A 46 3.29 -8.70 10.12
N THR A 47 4.38 -9.03 10.82
CA THR A 47 5.75 -8.81 10.32
C THR A 47 6.13 -9.72 9.16
N SER A 48 5.45 -10.86 8.98
CA SER A 48 5.69 -11.77 7.86
C SER A 48 5.14 -11.18 6.56
N GLU A 49 3.96 -10.56 6.62
CA GLU A 49 3.39 -9.81 5.49
C GLU A 49 4.24 -8.58 5.15
N VAL A 50 4.74 -7.83 6.15
CA VAL A 50 5.70 -6.73 5.91
C VAL A 50 6.91 -7.23 5.12
N ALA A 51 7.51 -8.34 5.53
CA ALA A 51 8.67 -8.91 4.85
C ALA A 51 8.33 -9.38 3.42
N SER A 52 7.11 -9.85 3.19
CA SER A 52 6.64 -10.30 1.88
C SER A 52 6.45 -9.12 0.92
N VAL A 53 5.91 -8.00 1.39
CA VAL A 53 5.76 -6.76 0.61
C VAL A 53 7.11 -6.25 0.11
N VAL A 54 8.15 -6.26 0.96
CA VAL A 54 9.48 -5.75 0.60
C VAL A 54 10.18 -6.63 -0.45
N LYS A 55 9.82 -7.91 -0.55
CA LYS A 55 10.42 -8.87 -1.50
C LYS A 55 9.73 -8.93 -2.86
N THR A 56 8.56 -8.30 -3.00
CA THR A 56 7.69 -8.40 -4.18
C THR A 56 8.19 -7.53 -5.33
#